data_AF-A0A9Q3GRG2-F1
#
_entry.id   AF-A0A9Q3GRG2-F1
#
_cell.length_a   1.000
_cell.length_b   1.000
_cell.length_c   1.000
_cell.angle_alpha   90.00
_cell.angle_beta   90.00
_cell.angle_gamma   90.00
#
_symmetry.space_group_name_H-M   'P 1'
#
loop_
_entity.id
_entity.type
_entity.pdbx_description
1 polymer ?
#
loop_
_entity_poly.entity_id
_entity_poly.type
_entity_poly.pdbx_seq_one_letter_code
_entity_poly.pdbx_strand_id
1 'polypeptide(L)'
;MTRHIWKKTSKKGPRWKNAVEVRLTEEFSRKHPVFPESLVKPYFQTGEDKFPSIKKTTTPPDIVEVEDSPGPVKKFIKSRKIRLNGKDQRQYLVRFKKQTADKDKWLEEDAIPYGNLHLKICRAFRRTEQSNQ
;
A
#
# COMPACT_ATOMS: atom_id res chain seq x y z
N MET A 1 -53.79 31.79 3.10
CA MET A 1 -52.32 31.89 3.06
C MET A 1 -51.77 30.63 2.41
N THR A 2 -51.32 30.67 1.15
CA THR A 2 -50.67 29.51 0.51
C THR A 2 -49.54 29.98 -0.40
N ARG A 3 -48.30 29.86 0.07
CA ARG A 3 -47.10 30.30 -0.66
C ARG A 3 -46.83 29.36 -1.83
N HIS A 4 -46.87 29.89 -3.05
CA HIS A 4 -46.42 29.19 -4.25
C HIS A 4 -44.89 29.27 -4.33
N ILE A 5 -44.22 28.15 -4.06
CA ILE A 5 -42.76 28.04 -4.12
C ILE A 5 -42.36 27.84 -5.59
N TRP A 6 -41.65 28.81 -6.14
CA TRP A 6 -40.99 28.71 -7.45
C TRP A 6 -39.84 27.68 -7.38
N LYS A 7 -39.92 26.60 -8.17
CA LYS A 7 -38.76 25.73 -8.42
C LYS A 7 -38.01 26.23 -9.64
N LYS A 8 -36.79 26.75 -9.43
CA LYS A 8 -35.82 27.04 -10.51
C LYS A 8 -35.46 25.73 -11.22
N THR A 9 -35.87 25.55 -12.46
CA THR A 9 -35.32 24.50 -13.32
C THR A 9 -34.00 25.01 -13.90
N SER A 10 -32.88 24.55 -13.34
CA SER A 10 -31.55 24.83 -13.91
C SER A 10 -31.40 24.00 -15.19
N LYS A 11 -31.67 24.62 -16.35
CA LYS A 11 -31.33 24.03 -17.66
C LYS A 11 -29.83 24.15 -17.89
N LYS A 12 -29.03 23.22 -17.35
CA LYS A 12 -27.65 23.00 -17.78
C LYS A 12 -27.64 21.74 -18.65
N GLY A 13 -27.55 21.94 -19.97
CA GLY A 13 -27.29 20.87 -20.93
C GLY A 13 -25.87 20.31 -20.81
N PRO A 14 -25.53 19.25 -21.53
CA PRO A 14 -24.28 18.53 -21.34
C PRO A 14 -23.12 19.35 -21.91
N ARG A 15 -21.99 19.39 -21.20
CA ARG A 15 -20.83 20.24 -21.55
C ARG A 15 -19.94 19.71 -22.69
N TRP A 16 -20.25 18.57 -23.28
CA TRP A 16 -19.39 17.90 -24.26
C TRP A 16 -19.99 17.96 -25.67
N LYS A 17 -19.13 18.12 -26.69
CA LYS A 17 -19.52 18.48 -28.07
C LYS A 17 -20.42 17.44 -28.78
N ASN A 18 -20.42 16.19 -28.34
CA ASN A 18 -21.15 15.09 -29.00
C ASN A 18 -22.35 14.60 -28.18
N ALA A 19 -22.83 15.40 -27.22
CA ALA A 19 -23.83 14.97 -26.27
C ALA A 19 -25.24 14.90 -26.83
N VAL A 20 -25.93 13.78 -26.57
CA VAL A 20 -27.33 13.59 -26.93
C VAL A 20 -28.15 13.38 -25.65
N GLU A 21 -29.13 14.25 -25.42
CA GLU A 21 -30.11 14.09 -24.33
C GLU A 21 -31.32 13.28 -24.84
N VAL A 22 -31.67 12.21 -24.12
CA VAL A 22 -32.89 11.44 -24.39
C VAL A 22 -33.95 11.81 -23.35
N ARG A 23 -35.05 12.43 -23.78
CA ARG A 23 -36.20 12.74 -22.91
C ARG A 23 -37.24 11.63 -23.03
N LEU A 24 -37.47 10.91 -21.95
CA LEU A 24 -38.48 9.86 -21.87
C LEU A 24 -39.86 10.47 -21.57
N THR A 25 -40.90 9.98 -22.23
CA THR A 25 -42.30 10.30 -21.90
C THR A 25 -42.71 9.60 -20.60
N GLU A 26 -43.80 10.06 -19.97
CA GLU A 26 -44.22 9.61 -18.62
C GLU A 26 -44.35 8.08 -18.50
N GLU A 27 -44.84 7.43 -19.56
CA GLU A 27 -45.00 5.97 -19.66
C GLU A 27 -43.68 5.19 -19.67
N PHE A 28 -42.60 5.80 -20.18
CA PHE A 28 -41.28 5.18 -20.28
C PHE A 28 -40.33 5.63 -19.17
N SER A 29 -40.74 6.59 -18.32
CA SER A 29 -39.95 7.06 -17.17
C SER A 29 -39.68 5.99 -16.12
N ARG A 30 -40.56 4.97 -16.02
CA ARG A 30 -40.46 3.85 -15.05
C ARG A 30 -39.73 2.63 -15.61
N LYS A 31 -39.41 2.61 -16.91
CA LYS A 31 -38.69 1.51 -17.56
C LYS A 31 -37.23 1.91 -17.72
N HIS A 32 -36.30 1.00 -17.42
CA HIS A 32 -34.89 1.24 -17.74
C HIS A 32 -34.74 1.42 -19.26
N PRO A 33 -33.98 2.43 -19.73
CA PRO A 33 -33.73 2.58 -21.15
C PRO A 33 -32.98 1.35 -21.65
N VAL A 34 -33.58 0.66 -22.63
CA VAL A 34 -32.96 -0.45 -23.34
C VAL A 34 -32.31 0.14 -24.58
N PHE A 35 -30.99 0.02 -24.68
CA PHE A 35 -30.28 0.43 -25.87
C PHE A 35 -30.37 -0.66 -26.94
N PRO A 36 -30.52 -0.30 -28.22
CA PRO A 36 -30.46 -1.28 -29.30
C PRO A 36 -29.11 -1.98 -29.30
N GLU A 37 -29.11 -3.26 -29.67
CA GLU A 37 -27.92 -4.11 -29.71
C GLU A 37 -26.81 -3.56 -30.62
N SER A 38 -27.16 -2.68 -31.57
CA SER A 38 -26.21 -1.98 -32.43
C SER A 38 -25.29 -0.99 -31.70
N LEU A 39 -25.63 -0.58 -30.47
CA LEU A 39 -24.76 0.23 -29.62
C LEU A 39 -23.82 -0.62 -28.75
N VAL A 40 -24.00 -1.94 -28.73
CA VAL A 40 -23.12 -2.85 -28.01
C VAL A 40 -21.88 -3.08 -28.85
N LYS A 41 -20.71 -2.77 -28.28
CA LYS A 41 -19.44 -3.08 -28.93
C LYS A 41 -19.33 -4.60 -29.09
N PRO A 42 -19.13 -5.14 -30.30
CA PRO A 42 -19.00 -6.58 -30.49
C PRO A 42 -17.75 -7.07 -29.74
N TYR A 43 -17.95 -8.07 -28.88
CA TYR A 43 -16.85 -8.80 -28.25
C TYR A 43 -16.28 -9.77 -29.27
N PHE A 44 -15.16 -9.41 -29.89
CA PHE A 44 -14.41 -10.34 -30.73
C PHE A 44 -13.53 -11.22 -29.84
N GLN A 45 -13.47 -12.52 -30.15
CA GLN A 45 -12.43 -13.38 -29.60
C GLN A 45 -11.07 -12.80 -30.00
N THR A 46 -10.24 -12.52 -29.00
CA THR A 46 -8.89 -12.03 -29.19
C THR A 46 -8.01 -13.22 -29.57
N GLY A 47 -8.02 -13.55 -30.87
CA GLY A 47 -7.10 -14.49 -31.49
C GLY A 47 -5.77 -13.79 -31.82
N GLU A 48 -4.68 -14.54 -31.75
CA GLU A 48 -3.31 -14.07 -32.04
C GLU A 48 -3.22 -13.44 -33.45
N ASP A 49 -4.00 -13.93 -34.42
CA ASP A 49 -4.03 -13.44 -35.80
C ASP A 49 -4.62 -12.02 -35.94
N LYS A 50 -5.53 -11.61 -35.05
CA LYS A 50 -6.22 -10.30 -35.13
C LYS A 50 -5.49 -9.21 -34.34
N PHE A 51 -4.67 -9.61 -33.37
CA PHE A 51 -3.97 -8.70 -32.47
C PHE A 51 -2.51 -9.14 -32.25
N PRO A 52 -1.64 -9.02 -33.27
CA PRO A 52 -0.25 -9.47 -33.19
C PRO A 52 0.59 -8.74 -32.13
N SER A 53 0.10 -7.61 -31.61
CA SER A 53 0.74 -6.85 -30.52
C SER A 53 0.47 -7.40 -29.12
N ILE A 54 -0.47 -8.36 -28.96
CA ILE A 54 -0.71 -9.04 -27.69
C ILE A 54 0.36 -10.12 -27.55
N LYS A 55 1.58 -9.67 -27.27
CA LYS A 55 2.69 -10.56 -26.94
C LYS A 55 2.30 -11.32 -25.68
N LYS A 56 2.34 -12.66 -25.77
CA LYS A 56 2.21 -13.58 -24.64
C LYS A 56 3.04 -13.03 -23.49
N THR A 57 2.36 -12.76 -22.39
CA THR A 57 2.89 -12.15 -21.16
C THR A 57 4.30 -12.63 -20.86
N THR A 58 5.26 -11.70 -20.89
CA THR A 58 6.58 -11.88 -20.29
C THR A 58 6.37 -12.40 -18.88
N THR A 59 6.93 -13.56 -18.57
CA THR A 59 6.93 -14.13 -17.22
C THR A 59 7.43 -13.04 -16.25
N PRO A 60 6.72 -12.75 -15.14
CA PRO A 60 7.22 -11.78 -14.17
C PRO A 60 8.61 -12.22 -13.70
N PRO A 61 9.55 -11.29 -13.52
CA PRO A 61 10.89 -11.63 -13.05
C PRO A 61 10.80 -12.29 -11.67
N ASP A 62 11.65 -13.29 -11.45
CA ASP A 62 11.79 -13.94 -10.16
C ASP A 62 12.16 -12.91 -9.09
N ILE A 63 11.48 -12.99 -7.94
CA ILE A 63 11.75 -12.11 -6.81
C ILE A 63 13.06 -12.61 -6.18
N VAL A 64 14.18 -12.00 -6.55
CA VAL A 64 15.45 -12.26 -5.89
C VAL A 64 15.36 -11.68 -4.48
N GLU A 65 15.35 -12.55 -3.45
CA GLU A 65 15.56 -12.13 -2.07
C GLU A 65 16.97 -11.55 -1.96
N VAL A 66 17.08 -10.23 -2.03
CA VAL A 66 18.33 -9.52 -1.78
C VAL A 66 18.74 -9.90 -0.36
N GLU A 67 19.85 -10.61 -0.20
CA GLU A 67 20.44 -10.86 1.11
C GLU A 67 20.60 -9.50 1.80
N ASP A 68 19.77 -9.26 2.83
CA ASP A 68 19.77 -8.03 3.62
C ASP A 68 21.09 -8.00 4.40
N SER A 69 22.18 -7.58 3.75
CA SER A 69 23.41 -7.23 4.45
C SER A 69 23.04 -6.23 5.54
N PRO A 70 23.34 -6.50 6.81
CA PRO A 70 22.84 -5.69 7.91
C PRO A 70 23.41 -4.28 7.77
N GLY A 71 22.55 -3.33 7.39
CA GLY A 71 22.92 -1.93 7.25
C GLY A 71 23.38 -1.33 8.58
N PRO A 72 23.81 -0.06 8.59
CA PRO A 72 24.19 0.59 9.84
C PRO A 72 23.02 0.65 10.83
N VAL A 73 23.31 0.39 12.10
CA VAL A 73 22.32 0.41 13.18
C VAL A 73 21.78 1.83 13.38
N LYS A 74 20.44 1.96 13.53
CA LYS A 74 19.77 3.22 13.89
C LYS A 74 19.58 3.33 15.39
N LYS A 75 18.99 2.32 16.04
CA LYS A 75 18.74 2.30 17.48
C LYS A 75 18.49 0.90 18.04
N PHE A 76 18.69 0.76 19.34
CA PHE A 76 18.34 -0.42 20.13
C PHE A 76 16.99 -0.19 20.79
N ILE A 77 16.08 -1.15 20.65
CA ILE A 77 14.70 -1.01 21.16
C ILE A 77 14.55 -1.79 22.46
N LYS A 78 14.93 -3.07 22.45
CA LYS A 78 14.75 -3.98 23.58
C LYS A 78 15.98 -4.86 23.76
N SER A 79 16.07 -5.48 24.93
CA SER A 79 17.10 -6.43 25.31
C SER A 79 16.44 -7.63 25.99
N ARG A 80 16.85 -8.85 25.66
CA ARG A 80 16.41 -10.08 26.33
C ARG A 80 17.61 -10.96 26.68
N LYS A 81 17.45 -11.81 27.69
CA LYS A 81 18.41 -12.89 28.00
C LYS A 81 17.84 -14.18 27.43
N ILE A 82 18.68 -14.96 26.76
CA ILE A 82 18.34 -16.29 26.25
C ILE A 82 19.44 -17.27 26.62
N ARG A 83 19.10 -18.55 26.71
CA ARG A 83 20.07 -19.62 26.93
C ARG A 83 20.23 -20.41 25.64
N LEU A 84 21.37 -20.24 24.96
CA LEU A 84 21.74 -20.94 23.74
C LEU A 84 22.94 -21.83 24.05
N ASN A 85 22.88 -23.11 23.67
CA ASN A 85 23.95 -24.08 23.89
C ASN A 85 24.44 -24.14 25.35
N GLY A 86 23.52 -24.03 26.30
CA GLY A 86 23.80 -24.05 27.74
C GLY A 86 24.40 -22.75 28.31
N LYS A 87 24.75 -21.77 27.46
CA LYS A 87 25.29 -20.47 27.85
C LYS A 87 24.21 -19.39 27.86
N ASP A 88 24.23 -18.56 28.90
CA ASP A 88 23.35 -17.40 28.97
C ASP A 88 23.93 -16.26 28.12
N GLN A 89 23.22 -15.90 27.06
CA GLN A 89 23.58 -14.81 26.15
C GLN A 89 22.51 -13.70 26.18
N ARG A 90 22.94 -12.46 25.93
CA ARG A 90 22.04 -11.32 25.76
C ARG A 90 21.83 -11.06 24.28
N GLN A 91 20.57 -10.92 23.90
CA GLN A 91 20.18 -10.46 22.58
C GLN A 91 19.56 -9.07 22.66
N TYR A 92 19.75 -8.33 21.57
CA TYR A 92 19.27 -6.98 21.41
C TYR A 92 18.37 -6.88 20.18
N LEU A 93 17.23 -6.21 20.33
CA LEU A 93 16.34 -5.90 19.22
C LEU A 93 16.84 -4.64 18.55
N VAL A 94 17.37 -4.80 17.33
CA VAL A 94 18.08 -3.77 16.59
C VAL A 94 17.20 -3.28 15.44
N ARG A 95 17.04 -1.95 15.36
CA ARG A 95 16.46 -1.28 14.19
C ARG A 95 17.57 -0.71 13.32
N PHE A 96 17.57 -1.08 12.05
CA PHE A 96 18.55 -0.59 11.08
C PHE A 96 18.14 0.74 10.46
N LYS A 97 19.12 1.50 9.96
CA LYS A 97 18.85 2.73 9.21
C LYS A 97 18.14 2.38 7.90
N LYS A 98 17.18 3.22 7.51
CA LYS A 98 16.40 3.09 6.26
C LYS A 98 15.57 1.80 6.16
N GLN A 99 15.40 1.05 7.26
CA GLN A 99 14.51 -0.11 7.33
C GLN A 99 13.28 0.20 8.19
N THR A 100 12.15 -0.43 7.84
CA THR A 100 10.89 -0.34 8.59
C THR A 100 10.93 -1.22 9.84
N ALA A 101 9.94 -1.05 10.73
CA ALA A 101 9.83 -1.81 11.96
C ALA A 101 9.71 -3.33 11.72
N ASP A 102 9.18 -3.73 10.57
CA ASP A 102 8.98 -5.13 10.20
C ASP A 102 10.31 -5.88 9.98
N LYS A 103 11.37 -5.14 9.68
CA LYS A 103 12.73 -5.68 9.50
C LYS A 103 13.60 -5.62 10.76
N ASP A 104 13.02 -5.32 11.92
CA ASP A 104 13.77 -5.34 13.18
C ASP A 104 14.19 -6.78 13.53
N LYS A 105 15.46 -6.98 13.87
CA LYS A 105 16.02 -8.32 14.15
C LYS A 105 16.63 -8.40 15.55
N TRP A 106 16.51 -9.58 16.16
CA TRP A 106 17.21 -9.91 17.40
C TRP A 106 18.62 -10.38 17.05
N LEU A 107 19.63 -9.65 17.53
CA LEU A 107 21.03 -9.95 17.29
C LEU A 107 21.80 -10.09 18.59
N GLU A 108 22.84 -10.92 18.54
CA GLU A 108 23.85 -11.05 19.60
C GLU A 108 24.79 -9.84 19.60
N GLU A 109 25.49 -9.62 20.70
CA GLU A 109 26.42 -8.49 20.86
C GLU A 109 27.53 -8.50 19.79
N ASP A 110 28.04 -9.69 19.43
CA ASP A 110 29.12 -9.88 18.46
C ASP A 110 28.66 -9.70 17.00
N ALA A 111 27.39 -9.97 16.71
CA ALA A 111 26.82 -9.86 15.38
C ALA A 111 26.47 -8.40 14.98
N ILE A 112 26.62 -7.45 15.91
CA ILE A 112 26.21 -6.07 15.70
C ILE A 112 27.42 -5.21 15.33
N PRO A 113 27.41 -4.52 14.17
CA PRO A 113 28.49 -3.63 13.79
C PRO A 113 28.60 -2.48 14.78
N TYR A 114 29.79 -2.31 15.37
CA TYR A 114 30.07 -1.33 16.42
C TYR A 114 29.13 -1.44 17.65
N GLY A 115 28.70 -2.66 17.99
CA GLY A 115 27.74 -2.92 19.09
C GLY A 115 28.15 -2.28 20.42
N ASN A 116 29.43 -2.39 20.80
CA ASN A 116 29.95 -1.87 22.07
C ASN A 116 29.71 -0.36 22.27
N LEU A 117 29.89 0.46 21.23
CA LEU A 117 29.71 1.90 21.32
C LEU A 117 28.21 2.23 21.51
N HIS A 118 27.36 1.64 20.69
CA HIS A 118 25.93 1.90 20.76
C HIS A 118 25.28 1.38 22.04
N LEU A 119 25.72 0.22 22.55
CA LEU A 119 25.23 -0.34 23.80
C LEU A 119 25.61 0.53 25.00
N LYS A 120 26.79 1.17 25.00
CA LYS A 120 27.16 2.15 26.03
C LYS A 120 26.20 3.34 26.03
N ILE A 121 25.90 3.91 24.87
CA ILE A 121 24.97 5.02 24.71
C ILE A 121 23.56 4.62 25.18
N CYS A 122 23.06 3.47 24.76
CA CYS A 122 21.73 3.00 25.16
C CYS A 122 21.63 2.69 26.66
N ARG A 123 22.69 2.13 27.27
CA ARG A 123 22.73 1.90 28.73
C ARG A 123 22.75 3.22 29.49
N ALA A 124 23.49 4.23 29.01
CA ALA A 124 23.50 5.56 29.61
C ALA A 124 22.12 6.23 29.53
N PHE A 125 21.46 6.17 28.37
CA PHE A 125 20.14 6.75 28.15
C PHE A 125 19.05 6.13 29.03
N ARG A 126 19.07 4.80 29.24
CA ARG A 126 18.10 4.13 30.13
C ARG A 126 18.27 4.53 31.60
N ARG A 127 19.50 4.82 32.06
CA ARG A 127 19.73 5.30 33.43
C ARG A 127 19.15 6.71 33.63
N THR A 128 19.25 7.58 32.62
CA THR A 128 18.71 8.93 32.71
C THR A 128 17.19 8.95 32.69
N GLU A 129 16.54 8.10 31.90
CA GLU A 129 15.06 8.02 31.90
C GLU A 129 14.50 7.51 33.24
N GLN A 130 15.20 6.58 33.89
CA GLN A 130 14.80 6.06 35.20
C GLN A 130 15.03 7.06 36.35
N SER A 131 15.91 8.05 36.17
CA SER A 131 16.19 9.08 37.17
C SER A 131 15.21 10.26 37.11
N ASN A 132 14.48 10.40 36.00
CA ASN A 132 13.52 11.49 35.76
C ASN A 132 12.06 11.06 35.96
N GLN A 133 11.83 9.87 36.50
CA GLN A 133 10.53 9.35 36.94
C GLN A 133 10.55 9.20 38.46
#